data_AF-A0A2E8CVD1-F1
#
_entry.id   AF-A0A2E8CVD1-F1
#
_cell.length_a   1.000
_cell.length_b   1.000
_cell.length_c   1.000
_cell.angle_alpha   90.00
_cell.angle_beta   90.00
_cell.angle_gamma   90.00
#
_symmetry.space_group_name_H-M   'P 1'
#
loop_
_entity.id
_entity.type
_entity.pdbx_description
1 polymer ?
#
loop_
_entity_poly.entity_id
_entity_poly.type
_entity_poly.pdbx_seq_one_letter_code
_entity_poly.pdbx_strand_id
1 'polypeptide(L)'
;MAFYNNRHDNGSKTIAGGKVISNNGNSSGRYTSEGDKDIRDVLNYFAGTQTNQLSPKSFSASWSTDPMVNHQSTPAFISRKLIQRLVTSNPSGPYIYRVAQVWRNTNGQMDEVIRAILLDPAARNLSTTEINPEFGKKKEPILAWIQGVRAISGRSRVTFDASVIAGDPVDFPNQAHRNPLNPTSNGDLRNFGYPQSEIDKFVGAVAYDSAGQLIANGNGNFTRLPATLMRINAMDGGGTSSLNQTPLKAPTVFNWFLPDYQPAGLIASFGLVAPEFQIATESSVFQNINVFWASHWGSAGFGGTTMGGSSGNSAAAGYTTRFGTSGNNYSDDNVIVDYWAWINRHDNYSEIADNGLNLEQDKALQLIDDLDALLFAGRYKLLYPIDPSDDGTQTTQGNNITHFPTRNPRETLLYYITDTYNDSANKTGQWSKVRAALYMMTASPEFLIQK
;
A
#
# COMPACT_ATOMS: atom_id res chain seq x y z
N MET A 1 -42.97 -11.19 23.02
CA MET A 1 -41.58 -11.71 23.00
C MET A 1 -41.43 -13.19 23.34
N ALA A 2 -42.47 -13.93 23.77
CA ALA A 2 -42.33 -15.36 24.12
C ALA A 2 -41.94 -16.31 22.96
N PHE A 3 -42.14 -15.90 21.70
CA PHE A 3 -41.87 -16.75 20.54
C PHE A 3 -40.38 -16.95 20.21
N TYR A 4 -39.50 -16.07 20.71
CA TYR A 4 -38.06 -16.13 20.44
C TYR A 4 -37.36 -17.15 21.35
N ASN A 5 -37.69 -17.14 22.65
CA ASN A 5 -37.02 -17.98 23.64
C ASN A 5 -37.35 -19.48 23.52
N ASN A 6 -38.51 -19.84 22.96
CA ASN A 6 -38.95 -21.24 22.87
C ASN A 6 -38.36 -22.01 21.67
N ARG A 7 -37.53 -21.39 20.83
CA ARG A 7 -36.90 -22.05 19.66
C ARG A 7 -35.38 -21.85 19.55
N HIS A 8 -34.78 -21.06 20.42
CA HIS A 8 -33.32 -20.99 20.54
C HIS A 8 -32.87 -21.91 21.68
N ASP A 9 -32.11 -22.95 21.31
CA ASP A 9 -31.38 -23.76 22.27
C ASP A 9 -30.29 -22.90 22.93
N ASN A 10 -30.56 -22.47 24.16
CA ASN A 10 -29.64 -21.73 25.01
C ASN A 10 -28.79 -22.67 25.88
N GLY A 11 -28.73 -23.97 25.60
CA GLY A 11 -27.76 -24.88 26.19
C GLY A 11 -26.34 -24.56 25.71
N SER A 12 -25.33 -24.97 26.50
CA SER A 12 -23.94 -24.87 26.08
C SER A 12 -23.66 -25.82 24.90
N LYS A 13 -23.05 -25.31 23.83
CA LYS A 13 -22.91 -26.05 22.57
C LYS A 13 -21.54 -26.70 22.47
N THR A 14 -21.52 -28.00 22.21
CA THR A 14 -20.28 -28.76 22.01
C THR A 14 -19.92 -28.76 20.53
N ILE A 15 -18.75 -28.23 20.18
CA ILE A 15 -18.20 -28.32 18.83
C ILE A 15 -17.28 -29.56 18.70
N ALA A 16 -16.91 -29.91 17.47
CA ALA A 16 -16.01 -31.03 17.19
C ALA A 16 -14.73 -30.93 18.02
N GLY A 17 -14.30 -32.04 18.63
CA GLY A 17 -13.17 -32.06 19.58
C GLY A 17 -13.56 -31.85 21.05
N GLY A 18 -14.86 -31.80 21.39
CA GLY A 18 -15.32 -31.82 22.79
C GLY A 18 -15.18 -30.49 23.54
N LYS A 19 -14.77 -29.42 22.86
CA LYS A 19 -14.78 -28.05 23.40
C LYS A 19 -16.24 -27.58 23.52
N VAL A 20 -16.61 -27.14 24.72
CA VAL A 20 -17.94 -26.59 25.04
C VAL A 20 -17.88 -25.07 25.00
N ILE A 21 -18.69 -24.46 24.14
CA ILE A 21 -18.95 -23.01 24.16
C ILE A 21 -20.08 -22.78 25.17
N SER A 22 -19.79 -22.02 26.22
CA SER A 22 -20.76 -21.71 27.27
C SER A 22 -21.17 -20.24 27.26
N ASN A 23 -22.46 -20.04 27.31
CA ASN A 23 -23.20 -18.79 27.22
C ASN A 23 -23.62 -18.24 28.60
N ASN A 24 -23.24 -18.89 29.70
CA ASN A 24 -23.66 -18.54 31.07
C ASN A 24 -22.79 -17.46 31.76
N GLY A 25 -22.05 -16.65 31.00
CA GLY A 25 -21.09 -15.67 31.51
C GLY A 25 -21.62 -14.24 31.55
N ASN A 26 -22.38 -13.90 32.61
CA ASN A 26 -22.84 -12.56 33.06
C ASN A 26 -24.32 -12.20 32.82
N SER A 27 -24.99 -11.75 33.89
CA SER A 27 -26.39 -11.31 33.99
C SER A 27 -26.67 -9.92 33.37
N SER A 28 -25.86 -9.46 32.42
CA SER A 28 -25.98 -8.13 31.80
C SER A 28 -25.63 -8.11 30.31
N GLY A 29 -25.54 -9.28 29.67
CA GLY A 29 -25.38 -9.42 28.23
C GLY A 29 -26.63 -8.97 27.46
N ARG A 30 -26.42 -8.26 26.35
CA ARG A 30 -27.47 -7.77 25.46
C ARG A 30 -27.45 -8.68 24.23
N TYR A 31 -28.48 -9.54 24.08
CA TYR A 31 -28.65 -10.69 23.15
C TYR A 31 -28.09 -10.61 21.70
N THR A 32 -27.66 -9.44 21.24
CA THR A 32 -26.96 -9.20 19.98
C THR A 32 -25.45 -9.46 20.05
N SER A 33 -24.85 -9.55 21.24
CA SER A 33 -23.39 -9.65 21.43
C SER A 33 -22.87 -11.09 21.58
N GLU A 34 -23.76 -12.00 21.94
CA GLU A 34 -23.49 -13.38 22.32
C GLU A 34 -23.37 -14.26 21.07
N GLY A 35 -24.24 -14.08 20.07
CA GLY A 35 -24.10 -14.78 18.78
C GLY A 35 -22.84 -14.35 18.01
N ASP A 36 -22.42 -13.09 18.15
CA ASP A 36 -21.17 -12.55 17.60
C ASP A 36 -19.94 -13.07 18.39
N LYS A 37 -20.06 -13.29 19.71
CA LYS A 37 -19.08 -14.03 20.51
C LYS A 37 -18.95 -15.49 20.03
N ASP A 38 -20.06 -16.20 19.84
CA ASP A 38 -20.07 -17.60 19.39
C ASP A 38 -19.42 -17.75 18.01
N ILE A 39 -19.77 -16.87 17.06
CA ILE A 39 -19.15 -16.84 15.73
C ILE A 39 -17.64 -16.55 15.82
N ARG A 40 -17.22 -15.60 16.67
CA ARG A 40 -15.79 -15.34 16.90
C ARG A 40 -15.07 -16.52 17.54
N ASP A 41 -15.64 -17.16 18.56
CA ASP A 41 -15.00 -18.29 19.25
C ASP A 41 -14.91 -19.53 18.31
N VAL A 42 -15.88 -19.72 17.41
CA VAL A 42 -15.83 -20.72 16.33
C VAL A 42 -14.79 -20.38 15.25
N LEU A 43 -14.73 -19.12 14.79
CA LEU A 43 -13.72 -18.67 13.82
C LEU A 43 -12.30 -18.74 14.40
N ASN A 44 -12.13 -18.38 15.67
CA ASN A 44 -10.88 -18.52 16.40
C ASN A 44 -10.47 -20.00 16.51
N TYR A 45 -11.40 -20.90 16.84
CA TYR A 45 -11.13 -22.33 16.84
C TYR A 45 -10.67 -22.84 15.47
N PHE A 46 -11.34 -22.46 14.37
CA PHE A 46 -10.90 -22.80 13.00
C PHE A 46 -9.57 -22.14 12.61
N ALA A 47 -9.22 -20.99 13.20
CA ALA A 47 -7.93 -20.31 13.04
C ALA A 47 -6.84 -20.80 14.00
N GLY A 48 -7.13 -21.80 14.86
CA GLY A 48 -6.18 -22.35 15.83
C GLY A 48 -5.89 -21.44 17.05
N THR A 49 -6.65 -20.36 17.26
CA THR A 49 -6.49 -19.46 18.40
C THR A 49 -7.36 -19.91 19.58
N GLN A 50 -6.77 -19.99 20.78
CA GLN A 50 -7.53 -20.28 21.99
C GLN A 50 -8.35 -19.06 22.44
N THR A 51 -9.57 -19.34 22.89
CA THR A 51 -10.57 -18.38 23.36
C THR A 51 -10.06 -17.47 24.49
N ASN A 52 -10.15 -16.15 24.30
CA ASN A 52 -10.21 -15.12 25.34
C ASN A 52 -9.10 -15.12 26.43
N GLN A 53 -7.83 -15.27 26.07
CA GLN A 53 -6.73 -14.83 26.95
C GLN A 53 -5.66 -14.01 26.21
N LEU A 54 -5.42 -12.80 26.72
CA LEU A 54 -4.32 -11.89 26.34
C LEU A 54 -2.95 -12.33 26.90
N SER A 55 -2.78 -13.63 27.14
CA SER A 55 -1.47 -14.19 27.51
C SER A 55 -0.53 -14.13 26.31
N PRO A 56 0.78 -13.88 26.49
CA PRO A 56 1.76 -14.10 25.44
C PRO A 56 1.57 -15.50 24.86
N LYS A 57 1.60 -15.60 23.52
CA LYS A 57 1.37 -16.84 22.77
C LYS A 57 2.37 -17.89 23.23
N SER A 58 1.97 -18.74 24.18
CA SER A 58 2.77 -19.86 24.68
C SER A 58 2.67 -20.98 23.65
N PHE A 59 3.54 -20.90 22.65
CA PHE A 59 3.60 -21.87 21.57
C PHE A 59 3.81 -23.28 22.13
N SER A 60 3.05 -24.22 21.59
CA SER A 60 3.14 -25.63 21.95
C SER A 60 4.54 -26.17 21.62
N ALA A 61 5.29 -26.59 22.65
CA ALA A 61 6.54 -27.35 22.48
C ALA A 61 6.28 -28.77 21.93
N SER A 62 5.03 -29.25 22.00
CA SER A 62 4.56 -30.41 21.26
C SER A 62 4.24 -30.07 19.80
N TRP A 63 4.60 -30.97 18.89
CA TRP A 63 4.19 -30.93 17.49
C TRP A 63 2.66 -30.84 17.37
N SER A 64 2.19 -30.19 16.30
CA SER A 64 0.75 -30.14 15.99
C SER A 64 0.23 -31.56 15.83
N THR A 65 -1.04 -31.82 16.15
CA THR A 65 -1.68 -33.08 15.74
C THR A 65 -2.21 -33.01 14.30
N ASP A 66 -2.10 -31.85 13.65
CA ASP A 66 -2.52 -31.65 12.26
C ASP A 66 -1.59 -32.38 11.27
N PRO A 67 -2.09 -33.40 10.52
CA PRO A 67 -1.29 -34.11 9.54
C PRO A 67 -0.84 -33.23 8.37
N MET A 68 -1.54 -32.12 8.06
CA MET A 68 -1.13 -31.18 7.02
C MET A 68 0.13 -30.41 7.41
N VAL A 69 0.25 -29.97 8.66
CA VAL A 69 1.45 -29.27 9.17
C VAL A 69 2.65 -30.23 9.26
N ASN A 70 2.40 -31.49 9.64
CA ASN A 70 3.43 -32.49 9.93
C ASN A 70 3.94 -33.27 8.71
N HIS A 71 3.23 -33.25 7.57
CA HIS A 71 3.65 -34.02 6.40
C HIS A 71 5.05 -33.59 5.93
N GLN A 72 5.91 -34.57 5.61
CA GLN A 72 7.35 -34.35 5.39
C GLN A 72 7.69 -33.27 4.35
N SER A 73 6.82 -33.07 3.36
CA SER A 73 6.97 -32.08 2.29
C SER A 73 6.40 -30.70 2.63
N THR A 74 5.48 -30.57 3.58
CA THR A 74 4.82 -29.29 3.91
C THR A 74 5.81 -28.18 4.26
N PRO A 75 6.83 -28.40 5.12
CA PRO A 75 7.78 -27.35 5.46
C PRO A 75 8.48 -26.76 4.23
N ALA A 76 8.94 -27.61 3.31
CA ALA A 76 9.63 -27.15 2.10
C ALA A 76 8.66 -26.54 1.07
N PHE A 77 7.49 -27.15 0.87
CA PHE A 77 6.47 -26.68 -0.06
C PHE A 77 5.94 -25.30 0.33
N ILE A 78 5.49 -25.12 1.57
CA ILE A 78 4.95 -23.85 2.04
C ILE A 78 6.05 -22.80 2.14
N SER A 79 7.26 -23.14 2.63
CA SER A 79 8.39 -22.19 2.64
C SER A 79 8.70 -21.68 1.24
N ARG A 80 8.73 -22.54 0.21
CA ARG A 80 8.92 -22.12 -1.19
C ARG A 80 7.83 -21.12 -1.61
N LYS A 81 6.54 -21.42 -1.37
CA LYS A 81 5.44 -20.52 -1.75
C LYS A 81 5.46 -19.18 -0.99
N LEU A 82 5.82 -19.19 0.30
CA LEU A 82 5.97 -17.97 1.10
C LEU A 82 7.16 -17.12 0.64
N ILE A 83 8.32 -17.71 0.33
CA ILE A 83 9.47 -16.97 -0.21
C ILE A 83 9.13 -16.38 -1.60
N GLN A 84 8.43 -17.14 -2.46
CA GLN A 84 7.93 -16.63 -3.74
C GLN A 84 6.96 -15.44 -3.56
N ARG A 85 6.10 -15.49 -2.55
CA ARG A 85 5.20 -14.38 -2.22
C ARG A 85 5.94 -13.16 -1.67
N LEU A 86 6.96 -13.35 -0.84
CA LEU A 86 7.55 -12.30 -0.01
C LEU A 86 8.88 -11.73 -0.50
N VAL A 87 9.66 -12.43 -1.34
CA VAL A 87 11.04 -12.02 -1.68
C VAL A 87 11.37 -12.21 -3.17
N THR A 88 11.42 -13.45 -3.68
CA THR A 88 11.95 -13.76 -5.03
C THR A 88 11.20 -14.93 -5.68
N SER A 89 10.94 -14.85 -6.98
CA SER A 89 10.22 -15.89 -7.74
C SER A 89 10.98 -17.23 -7.78
N ASN A 90 12.32 -17.18 -7.70
CA ASN A 90 13.22 -18.33 -7.85
C ASN A 90 14.14 -18.52 -6.61
N PRO A 91 13.61 -18.95 -5.46
CA PRO A 91 14.42 -19.14 -4.25
C PRO A 91 15.35 -20.35 -4.35
N SER A 92 16.59 -20.19 -3.89
CA SER A 92 17.61 -21.24 -3.92
C SER A 92 17.30 -22.38 -2.92
N GLY A 93 17.74 -23.60 -3.25
CA GLY A 93 17.60 -24.77 -2.38
C GLY A 93 18.08 -24.55 -0.93
N PRO A 94 19.27 -23.95 -0.68
CA PRO A 94 19.74 -23.63 0.66
C PRO A 94 18.85 -22.64 1.42
N TYR A 95 18.21 -21.69 0.73
CA TYR A 95 17.28 -20.73 1.35
C TYR A 95 15.98 -21.42 1.76
N ILE A 96 15.37 -22.22 0.86
CA ILE A 96 14.20 -23.04 1.17
C ILE A 96 14.50 -23.97 2.35
N TYR A 97 15.70 -24.60 2.37
CA TYR A 97 16.11 -25.48 3.46
C TYR A 97 16.16 -24.76 4.81
N ARG A 98 16.82 -23.60 4.92
CA ARG A 98 16.91 -22.85 6.19
C ARG A 98 15.53 -22.49 6.74
N VAL A 99 14.64 -21.96 5.90
CA VAL A 99 13.27 -21.61 6.31
C VAL A 99 12.45 -22.86 6.69
N ALA A 100 12.61 -23.96 5.95
CA ALA A 100 11.95 -25.22 6.27
C ALA A 100 12.45 -25.86 7.59
N GLN A 101 13.70 -25.61 8.00
CA GLN A 101 14.17 -26.00 9.34
C GLN A 101 13.52 -25.15 10.44
N VAL A 102 13.38 -23.84 10.24
CA VAL A 102 12.63 -22.98 11.19
C VAL A 102 11.18 -23.44 11.28
N TRP A 103 10.51 -23.75 10.16
CA TRP A 103 9.17 -24.35 10.19
C TRP A 103 9.11 -25.62 11.03
N ARG A 104 10.06 -26.56 10.85
CA ARG A 104 10.09 -27.83 11.60
C ARG A 104 10.34 -27.61 13.09
N ASN A 105 11.31 -26.77 13.45
CA ASN A 105 11.68 -26.51 14.83
C ASN A 105 10.60 -25.74 15.60
N THR A 106 9.83 -24.90 14.91
CA THR A 106 8.75 -24.10 15.49
C THR A 106 7.37 -24.76 15.36
N ASN A 107 7.26 -25.87 14.62
CA ASN A 107 5.98 -26.48 14.27
C ASN A 107 5.04 -25.51 13.51
N GLY A 108 5.60 -24.79 12.53
CA GLY A 108 4.86 -23.94 11.60
C GLY A 108 4.43 -22.58 12.17
N GLN A 109 5.23 -21.94 13.03
CA GLN A 109 4.92 -20.61 13.54
C GLN A 109 5.16 -19.54 12.47
N MET A 110 4.09 -18.89 12.00
CA MET A 110 4.19 -17.96 10.87
C MET A 110 5.02 -16.72 11.18
N ASP A 111 5.03 -16.24 12.42
CA ASP A 111 5.84 -15.11 12.83
C ASP A 111 7.36 -15.44 12.80
N GLU A 112 7.77 -16.62 13.28
CA GLU A 112 9.16 -17.08 13.15
C GLU A 112 9.54 -17.44 11.71
N VAL A 113 8.65 -18.10 10.95
CA VAL A 113 8.89 -18.47 9.54
C VAL A 113 9.01 -17.22 8.66
N ILE A 114 8.10 -16.24 8.79
CA ILE A 114 8.18 -14.97 8.03
C ILE A 114 9.43 -14.19 8.44
N ARG A 115 9.79 -14.16 9.73
CA ARG A 115 11.05 -13.56 10.18
C ARG A 115 12.27 -14.24 9.57
N ALA A 116 12.29 -15.57 9.51
CA ALA A 116 13.37 -16.33 8.88
C ALA A 116 13.46 -16.06 7.37
N ILE A 117 12.33 -15.94 6.67
CA ILE A 117 12.28 -15.52 5.26
C ILE A 117 12.89 -14.13 5.09
N LEU A 118 12.37 -13.14 5.82
CA LEU A 118 12.70 -11.73 5.64
C LEU A 118 14.06 -11.31 6.23
N LEU A 119 14.72 -12.15 7.03
CA LEU A 119 16.06 -11.88 7.58
C LEU A 119 17.13 -12.84 7.04
N ASP A 120 16.80 -13.71 6.09
CA ASP A 120 17.77 -14.61 5.46
C ASP A 120 18.85 -13.81 4.69
N PRO A 121 20.13 -14.21 4.71
CA PRO A 121 21.18 -13.57 3.93
C PRO A 121 20.85 -13.44 2.43
N ALA A 122 20.13 -14.40 1.84
CA ALA A 122 19.70 -14.36 0.44
C ALA A 122 18.67 -13.26 0.17
N ALA A 123 17.95 -12.76 1.19
CA ALA A 123 16.95 -11.70 1.08
C ALA A 123 17.47 -10.32 1.56
N ARG A 124 18.68 -10.26 2.15
CA ARG A 124 19.22 -9.04 2.78
C ARG A 124 20.55 -8.58 2.23
N ASN A 125 21.29 -9.44 1.53
CA ASN A 125 22.60 -9.08 1.01
C ASN A 125 22.50 -8.33 -0.33
N LEU A 126 22.35 -6.99 -0.26
CA LEU A 126 22.30 -6.08 -1.40
C LEU A 126 23.46 -6.28 -2.39
N SER A 127 24.69 -6.56 -1.92
CA SER A 127 25.83 -6.81 -2.82
C SER A 127 25.63 -8.01 -3.76
N THR A 128 24.82 -8.99 -3.34
CA THR A 128 24.48 -10.15 -4.17
C THR A 128 23.16 -9.98 -4.93
N THR A 129 22.19 -9.26 -4.37
CA THR A 129 20.88 -9.08 -5.02
C THR A 129 20.88 -7.97 -6.08
N GLU A 130 21.74 -6.95 -5.96
CA GLU A 130 21.86 -5.93 -7.01
C GLU A 130 22.61 -6.42 -8.25
N ILE A 131 23.73 -7.12 -8.06
CA ILE A 131 24.61 -7.58 -9.13
C ILE A 131 23.99 -8.76 -9.90
N ASN A 132 23.13 -9.56 -9.27
CA ASN A 132 22.47 -10.68 -9.93
C ASN A 132 21.19 -10.23 -10.68
N PRO A 133 21.17 -10.18 -12.03
CA PRO A 133 19.98 -9.79 -12.80
C PRO A 133 18.85 -10.83 -12.72
N GLU A 134 19.13 -12.05 -12.25
CA GLU A 134 18.14 -13.12 -12.06
C GLU A 134 17.47 -13.06 -10.68
N PHE A 135 17.94 -12.20 -9.77
CA PHE A 135 17.40 -12.10 -8.42
C PHE A 135 16.22 -11.13 -8.31
N GLY A 136 15.27 -11.48 -7.46
CA GLY A 136 14.10 -10.67 -7.14
C GLY A 136 12.86 -11.15 -7.87
N LYS A 137 11.92 -10.22 -8.08
CA LYS A 137 10.66 -10.44 -8.81
C LYS A 137 10.00 -9.14 -9.22
N LYS A 138 9.08 -9.19 -10.19
CA LYS A 138 8.19 -8.05 -10.46
C LYS A 138 7.30 -7.80 -9.24
N LYS A 139 7.15 -6.56 -8.78
CA LYS A 139 6.11 -6.22 -7.78
C LYS A 139 4.75 -6.36 -8.43
N GLU A 140 3.82 -6.92 -7.66
CA GLU A 140 2.45 -7.06 -8.10
C GLU A 140 1.82 -5.68 -8.26
N PRO A 141 1.06 -5.41 -9.34
CA PRO A 141 0.53 -4.09 -9.62
C PRO A 141 -0.14 -3.41 -8.43
N ILE A 142 -1.00 -4.15 -7.70
CA ILE A 142 -1.70 -3.63 -6.52
C ILE A 142 -0.75 -3.36 -5.34
N LEU A 143 0.28 -4.18 -5.14
CA LEU A 143 1.26 -3.97 -4.06
C LEU A 143 2.17 -2.77 -4.37
N ALA A 144 2.60 -2.63 -5.62
CA ALA A 144 3.36 -1.47 -6.07
C ALA A 144 2.55 -0.18 -5.90
N TRP A 145 1.29 -0.15 -6.36
CA TRP A 145 0.44 1.03 -6.24
C TRP A 145 0.14 1.40 -4.78
N ILE A 146 -0.22 0.41 -3.95
CA ILE A 146 -0.43 0.62 -2.51
C ILE A 146 0.86 1.10 -1.83
N GLN A 147 2.03 0.54 -2.17
CA GLN A 147 3.32 0.99 -1.62
C GLN A 147 3.58 2.45 -1.98
N GLY A 148 3.44 2.82 -3.24
CA GLY A 148 3.73 4.17 -3.74
C GLY A 148 2.86 5.19 -3.04
N VAL A 149 1.55 4.97 -3.04
CA VAL A 149 0.56 5.82 -2.36
C VAL A 149 0.81 5.91 -0.85
N ARG A 150 1.17 4.82 -0.17
CA ARG A 150 1.41 4.84 1.29
C ARG A 150 2.74 5.51 1.67
N ALA A 151 3.80 5.35 0.89
CA ALA A 151 5.10 5.94 1.16
C ALA A 151 5.07 7.48 1.16
N ILE A 152 4.05 8.07 0.55
CA ILE A 152 3.89 9.52 0.33
C ILE A 152 2.63 10.07 1.04
N SER A 153 2.24 9.43 2.15
CA SER A 153 1.12 9.81 3.02
C SER A 153 -0.24 9.91 2.31
N GLY A 154 -0.50 8.97 1.40
CA GLY A 154 -1.81 8.83 0.76
C GLY A 154 -2.96 8.71 1.77
N ARG A 155 -4.07 9.40 1.50
CA ARG A 155 -5.21 9.56 2.42
C ARG A 155 -6.53 9.68 1.67
N SER A 156 -7.64 9.32 2.31
CA SER A 156 -8.97 9.76 1.89
C SER A 156 -9.29 11.11 2.54
N ARG A 157 -10.22 11.89 1.98
CA ARG A 157 -10.73 13.11 2.63
C ARG A 157 -11.81 12.79 3.68
N VAL A 158 -12.38 11.59 3.68
CA VAL A 158 -13.28 11.11 4.73
C VAL A 158 -12.56 11.12 6.07
N THR A 159 -13.20 11.77 7.03
CA THR A 159 -12.76 11.89 8.42
C THR A 159 -13.67 11.02 9.29
N PHE A 160 -13.24 10.62 10.48
CA PHE A 160 -14.08 9.77 11.33
C PHE A 160 -15.29 10.51 11.90
N ASP A 161 -15.24 11.82 12.04
CA ASP A 161 -16.33 12.68 12.52
C ASP A 161 -17.07 13.42 11.38
N ALA A 162 -16.73 13.10 10.12
CA ALA A 162 -17.10 13.79 8.88
C ALA A 162 -16.81 15.31 8.83
N SER A 163 -16.07 15.88 9.78
CA SER A 163 -15.55 17.25 9.69
C SER A 163 -14.66 17.45 8.46
N VAL A 164 -14.36 18.69 8.07
CA VAL A 164 -13.37 18.95 7.01
C VAL A 164 -12.37 19.99 7.49
N ILE A 165 -11.08 19.70 7.27
CA ILE A 165 -9.96 20.58 7.64
C ILE A 165 -10.00 21.83 6.76
N ALA A 166 -10.13 23.00 7.40
CA ALA A 166 -10.01 24.28 6.71
C ALA A 166 -8.57 24.46 6.16
N GLY A 167 -8.46 24.83 4.90
CA GLY A 167 -7.16 25.02 4.24
C GLY A 167 -6.51 23.75 3.68
N ASP A 168 -7.15 22.58 3.76
CA ASP A 168 -6.69 21.39 3.02
C ASP A 168 -6.80 21.64 1.50
N PRO A 169 -5.68 21.72 0.76
CA PRO A 169 -5.75 22.04 -0.65
C PRO A 169 -6.22 20.82 -1.43
N VAL A 170 -7.39 20.98 -2.05
CA VAL A 170 -8.04 19.97 -2.89
C VAL A 170 -7.20 19.66 -4.13
N ASP A 171 -6.75 20.75 -4.77
CA ASP A 171 -5.75 20.86 -5.82
C ASP A 171 -5.05 22.21 -5.61
N PHE A 172 -3.72 22.23 -5.47
CA PHE A 172 -2.99 23.49 -5.66
C PHE A 172 -2.86 23.74 -7.17
N PRO A 173 -3.18 24.94 -7.71
CA PRO A 173 -3.50 26.18 -7.00
C PRO A 173 -5.00 26.59 -6.94
N ASN A 174 -5.92 25.91 -7.65
CA ASN A 174 -7.14 26.57 -8.15
C ASN A 174 -8.52 26.04 -7.67
N GLN A 175 -8.62 25.17 -6.65
CA GLN A 175 -9.94 24.65 -6.21
C GLN A 175 -10.26 24.86 -4.72
N ALA A 176 -11.31 25.66 -4.48
CA ALA A 176 -11.97 25.80 -3.17
C ALA A 176 -13.20 24.87 -3.08
N HIS A 177 -13.59 24.48 -1.86
CA HIS A 177 -14.78 23.67 -1.62
C HIS A 177 -16.06 24.40 -2.08
N ARG A 178 -16.94 23.67 -2.78
CA ARG A 178 -18.21 24.21 -3.31
C ARG A 178 -19.35 24.26 -2.29
N ASN A 179 -19.23 23.55 -1.18
CA ASN A 179 -20.30 23.35 -0.19
C ASN A 179 -19.79 23.65 1.24
N PRO A 180 -20.68 24.00 2.19
CA PRO A 180 -20.33 24.17 3.60
C PRO A 180 -19.79 22.88 4.23
N LEU A 181 -18.80 23.03 5.12
CA LEU A 181 -18.05 21.93 5.75
C LEU A 181 -18.74 21.40 7.02
N ASN A 182 -20.07 21.25 6.95
CA ASN A 182 -20.89 20.88 8.10
C ASN A 182 -21.29 19.40 8.00
N PRO A 183 -20.62 18.47 8.71
CA PRO A 183 -21.04 17.08 8.79
C PRO A 183 -22.47 16.93 9.32
N THR A 184 -23.16 15.90 8.85
CA THR A 184 -24.32 15.37 9.58
C THR A 184 -23.85 14.35 10.60
N SER A 185 -24.60 14.15 11.68
CA SER A 185 -24.36 13.06 12.65
C SER A 185 -24.34 11.66 12.02
N ASN A 186 -24.88 11.51 10.81
CA ASN A 186 -24.96 10.23 10.10
C ASN A 186 -23.67 9.91 9.31
N GLY A 187 -22.77 10.88 9.14
CA GLY A 187 -21.44 10.69 8.52
C GLY A 187 -20.32 10.35 9.52
N ASP A 188 -20.60 10.46 10.82
CA ASP A 188 -19.65 10.13 11.88
C ASP A 188 -19.49 8.60 11.97
N LEU A 189 -18.30 8.10 11.59
CA LEU A 189 -17.97 6.69 11.56
C LEU A 189 -17.91 6.07 12.97
N ARG A 190 -17.75 6.88 14.02
CA ARG A 190 -17.79 6.42 15.42
C ARG A 190 -19.19 5.93 15.79
N ASN A 191 -20.24 6.47 15.15
CA ASN A 191 -21.63 6.09 15.40
C ASN A 191 -22.01 4.69 14.86
N PHE A 192 -21.15 4.04 14.07
CA PHE A 192 -21.36 2.67 13.59
C PHE A 192 -20.92 1.58 14.58
N GLY A 193 -20.51 1.96 15.81
CA GLY A 193 -20.16 1.00 16.86
C GLY A 193 -18.83 0.28 16.64
N TYR A 194 -17.91 0.87 15.86
CA TYR A 194 -16.53 0.38 15.80
C TYR A 194 -15.92 0.37 17.21
N PRO A 195 -15.18 -0.69 17.61
CA PRO A 195 -14.51 -0.72 18.90
C PRO A 195 -13.57 0.47 19.05
N GLN A 196 -13.57 1.12 20.22
CA GLN A 196 -12.69 2.25 20.48
C GLN A 196 -11.22 1.88 20.23
N SER A 197 -10.79 0.66 20.57
CA SER A 197 -9.44 0.15 20.29
C SER A 197 -9.10 -0.02 18.81
N GLU A 198 -10.08 -0.14 17.91
CA GLU A 198 -9.86 -0.12 16.45
C GLU A 198 -9.77 1.30 15.94
N ILE A 199 -10.65 2.17 16.45
CA ILE A 199 -10.61 3.62 16.23
C ILE A 199 -9.23 4.15 16.65
N ASP A 200 -8.75 3.82 17.85
CA ASP A 200 -7.48 4.26 18.44
C ASP A 200 -6.24 3.91 17.57
N LYS A 201 -6.29 2.88 16.72
CA LYS A 201 -5.18 2.54 15.79
C LYS A 201 -4.90 3.62 14.74
N PHE A 202 -5.85 4.52 14.51
CA PHE A 202 -5.70 5.64 13.57
C PHE A 202 -5.29 6.95 14.27
N VAL A 203 -5.02 6.91 15.58
CA VAL A 203 -4.54 8.06 16.36
C VAL A 203 -3.13 8.41 15.90
N GLY A 204 -2.94 9.67 15.49
CA GLY A 204 -1.69 10.13 14.90
C GLY A 204 -1.49 9.74 13.43
N ALA A 205 -2.50 9.18 12.76
CA ALA A 205 -2.35 8.71 11.37
C ALA A 205 -2.05 9.83 10.34
N VAL A 206 -2.51 11.07 10.56
CA VAL A 206 -1.93 12.28 9.91
C VAL A 206 -2.16 13.53 10.76
N ALA A 207 -1.07 14.21 11.17
CA ALA A 207 -1.03 15.60 11.64
C ALA A 207 0.43 16.08 11.80
N TYR A 208 0.74 17.38 11.61
CA TYR A 208 2.10 17.96 11.76
C TYR A 208 2.01 19.52 12.02
N ASP A 209 3.02 20.33 12.43
CA ASP A 209 2.96 21.82 12.70
C ASP A 209 2.65 22.89 11.57
N SER A 210 3.41 24.02 11.43
CA SER A 210 3.26 25.18 10.51
C SER A 210 4.30 25.27 9.37
N ALA A 211 5.33 24.42 9.38
CA ALA A 211 6.40 24.39 8.38
C ALA A 211 6.08 23.47 7.17
N GLY A 212 4.86 23.52 6.64
CA GLY A 212 4.41 22.62 5.56
C GLY A 212 3.65 21.40 6.07
N GLN A 213 2.78 21.64 7.04
CA GLN A 213 2.42 20.66 8.05
C GLN A 213 0.88 20.80 8.41
N LEU A 214 0.24 19.88 9.18
CA LEU A 214 -1.23 19.63 9.25
C LEU A 214 -1.84 19.43 10.68
N ILE A 215 -1.73 20.35 11.65
CA ILE A 215 -1.91 19.95 13.08
C ILE A 215 -3.37 19.86 13.58
N ALA A 216 -3.68 18.68 14.14
CA ALA A 216 -4.22 18.34 15.48
C ALA A 216 -5.05 19.38 16.30
N ASN A 217 -5.71 18.99 17.39
CA ASN A 217 -5.11 18.52 18.66
C ASN A 217 -5.65 17.13 19.01
N GLY A 218 -4.89 16.07 19.27
CA GLY A 218 -3.55 15.93 19.87
C GLY A 218 -3.71 14.71 20.79
N ASN A 219 -2.84 13.69 20.71
CA ASN A 219 -3.07 12.35 21.30
C ASN A 219 -4.40 11.65 20.94
N GLY A 220 -5.08 12.06 19.85
CA GLY A 220 -6.06 11.19 19.18
C GLY A 220 -7.48 11.72 18.98
N ASN A 221 -7.62 12.77 18.18
CA ASN A 221 -8.85 12.95 17.39
C ASN A 221 -8.48 12.87 15.91
N PHE A 222 -9.06 11.88 15.24
CA PHE A 222 -8.81 11.59 13.83
C PHE A 222 -9.24 12.73 12.96
N THR A 223 -8.45 13.00 11.94
CA THR A 223 -8.89 13.95 10.90
C THR A 223 -9.00 13.32 9.52
N ARG A 224 -8.45 12.12 9.24
CA ARG A 224 -8.65 11.38 7.96
C ARG A 224 -8.52 9.86 8.12
N LEU A 225 -9.17 9.11 7.21
CA LEU A 225 -8.85 7.70 6.97
C LEU A 225 -7.51 7.61 6.17
N PRO A 226 -6.44 7.03 6.73
CA PRO A 226 -5.19 6.82 6.00
C PRO A 226 -5.34 5.77 4.89
N ALA A 227 -4.44 5.77 3.89
CA ALA A 227 -4.39 4.76 2.82
C ALA A 227 -4.05 3.31 3.29
N THR A 228 -4.10 3.04 4.60
CA THR A 228 -4.21 1.66 5.11
C THR A 228 -5.62 1.10 4.93
N LEU A 229 -6.66 1.95 4.91
CA LEU A 229 -8.08 1.61 4.79
C LEU A 229 -8.68 1.94 3.40
N MET A 230 -7.89 1.89 2.32
CA MET A 230 -8.39 2.30 0.99
C MET A 230 -9.60 1.47 0.54
N ARG A 231 -10.73 2.15 0.31
CA ARG A 231 -11.87 1.61 -0.43
C ARG A 231 -11.58 1.66 -1.93
N ILE A 232 -10.60 0.88 -2.36
CA ILE A 232 -10.23 0.77 -3.77
C ILE A 232 -11.46 0.24 -4.55
N ASN A 233 -11.82 0.90 -5.64
CA ASN A 233 -12.86 0.41 -6.55
C ASN A 233 -12.40 -0.87 -7.28
N ALA A 234 -13.29 -1.55 -8.00
CA ALA A 234 -12.93 -2.69 -8.84
C ALA A 234 -11.88 -2.28 -9.88
N MET A 235 -10.63 -2.74 -9.72
CA MET A 235 -9.51 -2.55 -10.65
C MET A 235 -9.32 -3.77 -11.58
N ASP A 236 -10.28 -4.68 -11.61
CA ASP A 236 -10.35 -5.88 -12.45
C ASP A 236 -11.34 -5.75 -13.63
N GLY A 237 -11.92 -4.56 -13.83
CA GLY A 237 -12.93 -4.30 -14.88
C GLY A 237 -12.39 -4.11 -16.31
N GLY A 238 -11.06 -4.19 -16.51
CA GLY A 238 -10.42 -3.92 -17.80
C GLY A 238 -10.40 -2.43 -18.17
N GLY A 239 -10.29 -2.13 -19.47
CA GLY A 239 -10.23 -0.75 -19.99
C GLY A 239 -8.81 -0.19 -20.09
N THR A 240 -8.67 1.14 -19.96
CA THR A 240 -7.39 1.86 -20.11
C THR A 240 -6.60 2.02 -18.82
N SER A 241 -7.25 1.99 -17.65
CA SER A 241 -6.63 2.12 -16.33
C SER A 241 -7.14 1.01 -15.41
N SER A 242 -6.37 -0.08 -15.30
CA SER A 242 -6.71 -1.31 -14.58
C SER A 242 -5.43 -1.88 -13.95
N LEU A 243 -5.55 -2.50 -12.77
CA LEU A 243 -4.45 -3.29 -12.18
C LEU A 243 -4.62 -4.79 -12.42
N ASN A 244 -5.76 -5.21 -12.99
CA ASN A 244 -6.21 -6.60 -13.12
C ASN A 244 -6.20 -7.37 -11.77
N GLN A 245 -6.32 -6.62 -10.66
CA GLN A 245 -6.32 -7.10 -9.29
C GLN A 245 -7.27 -6.22 -8.46
N THR A 246 -8.34 -6.79 -7.93
CA THR A 246 -9.24 -6.09 -7.00
C THR A 246 -9.09 -6.67 -5.60
N PRO A 247 -8.95 -5.86 -4.53
CA PRO A 247 -8.86 -6.35 -3.16
C PRO A 247 -9.94 -7.37 -2.81
N LEU A 248 -9.57 -8.38 -2.02
CA LEU A 248 -10.44 -9.49 -1.60
C LEU A 248 -11.01 -10.36 -2.74
N LYS A 249 -10.65 -10.12 -4.01
CA LYS A 249 -10.96 -10.98 -5.16
C LYS A 249 -9.73 -11.73 -5.69
N ALA A 250 -8.91 -12.29 -4.81
CA ALA A 250 -7.88 -13.24 -5.25
C ALA A 250 -8.56 -14.55 -5.67
N PRO A 251 -8.27 -15.11 -6.87
CA PRO A 251 -8.90 -16.34 -7.36
C PRO A 251 -8.45 -17.59 -6.59
N THR A 252 -7.36 -17.49 -5.82
CA THR A 252 -6.85 -18.57 -4.96
C THR A 252 -6.36 -17.99 -3.63
N VAL A 253 -6.20 -18.86 -2.62
CA VAL A 253 -5.57 -18.49 -1.34
C VAL A 253 -4.08 -18.15 -1.45
N PHE A 254 -3.45 -18.45 -2.59
CA PHE A 254 -2.03 -18.18 -2.82
C PHE A 254 -1.81 -16.83 -3.51
N ASN A 255 -2.45 -16.59 -4.66
CA ASN A 255 -2.55 -15.26 -5.27
C ASN A 255 -3.48 -15.14 -6.50
N TRP A 256 -3.40 -14.01 -7.22
CA TRP A 256 -3.88 -13.78 -8.60
C TRP A 256 -3.14 -14.55 -9.70
N PHE A 257 -2.09 -15.32 -9.36
CA PHE A 257 -1.31 -16.11 -10.30
C PHE A 257 -0.82 -17.42 -9.68
N LEU A 258 -0.45 -18.36 -10.53
CA LEU A 258 0.07 -19.67 -10.16
C LEU A 258 1.56 -19.54 -9.81
N PRO A 259 2.02 -20.00 -8.62
CA PRO A 259 3.42 -19.80 -8.20
C PRO A 259 4.45 -20.65 -8.97
N ASP A 260 4.00 -21.48 -9.92
CA ASP A 260 4.84 -22.25 -10.85
C ASP A 260 4.60 -21.83 -12.31
N TYR A 261 3.97 -20.66 -12.57
CA TYR A 261 3.80 -20.17 -13.93
C TYR A 261 5.14 -19.81 -14.59
N GLN A 262 5.33 -20.32 -15.80
CA GLN A 262 6.52 -20.12 -16.63
C GLN A 262 6.13 -19.45 -17.94
N PRO A 263 6.51 -18.18 -18.17
CA PRO A 263 6.37 -17.57 -19.49
C PRO A 263 7.33 -18.25 -20.48
N ALA A 264 6.88 -18.41 -21.72
CA ALA A 264 7.67 -19.02 -22.79
C ALA A 264 8.92 -18.20 -23.13
N GLY A 265 9.94 -18.85 -23.70
CA GLY A 265 11.22 -18.24 -24.04
C GLY A 265 12.30 -18.51 -22.99
N LEU A 266 13.18 -17.53 -22.74
CA LEU A 266 14.39 -17.70 -21.94
C LEU A 266 14.11 -18.24 -20.53
N ILE A 267 13.13 -17.67 -19.82
CA ILE A 267 12.78 -18.06 -18.44
C ILE A 267 12.44 -19.57 -18.36
N ALA A 268 11.56 -20.06 -19.24
CA ALA A 268 11.25 -21.48 -19.31
C ALA A 268 12.45 -22.35 -19.73
N SER A 269 13.30 -21.87 -20.65
CA SER A 269 14.48 -22.62 -21.11
C SER A 269 15.54 -22.82 -20.01
N PHE A 270 15.64 -21.90 -19.06
CA PHE A 270 16.47 -22.03 -17.85
C PHE A 270 15.78 -22.77 -16.70
N GLY A 271 14.54 -23.26 -16.90
CA GLY A 271 13.76 -23.94 -15.85
C GLY A 271 13.28 -23.02 -14.72
N LEU A 272 13.38 -21.70 -14.91
CA LEU A 272 12.96 -20.69 -13.94
C LEU A 272 11.45 -20.43 -14.03
N VAL A 273 10.87 -19.84 -12.99
CA VAL A 273 9.47 -19.38 -12.96
C VAL A 273 9.43 -17.85 -12.87
N ALA A 274 8.37 -17.25 -13.42
CA ALA A 274 8.07 -15.83 -13.23
C ALA A 274 6.56 -15.66 -13.01
N PRO A 275 6.03 -16.08 -11.84
CA PRO A 275 4.60 -16.13 -11.56
C PRO A 275 3.86 -14.82 -11.85
N GLU A 276 4.50 -13.70 -11.55
CA GLU A 276 3.96 -12.35 -11.69
C GLU A 276 3.68 -11.97 -13.17
N PHE A 277 4.39 -12.56 -14.12
CA PHE A 277 4.16 -12.33 -15.56
C PHE A 277 2.88 -13.00 -16.08
N GLN A 278 2.20 -13.84 -15.28
CA GLN A 278 0.85 -14.30 -15.62
C GLN A 278 -0.18 -13.15 -15.63
N ILE A 279 0.05 -12.09 -14.85
CA ILE A 279 -0.81 -10.89 -14.79
C ILE A 279 -0.14 -9.62 -15.33
N ALA A 280 1.20 -9.60 -15.43
CA ALA A 280 1.98 -8.52 -16.02
C ALA A 280 2.32 -8.80 -17.50
N THR A 281 1.29 -8.70 -18.34
CA THR A 281 1.39 -8.73 -19.81
C THR A 281 1.74 -7.34 -20.36
N GLU A 282 2.15 -7.24 -21.63
CA GLU A 282 2.39 -5.96 -22.32
C GLU A 282 1.23 -4.97 -22.14
N SER A 283 0.00 -5.40 -22.44
CA SER A 283 -1.21 -4.59 -22.30
C SER A 283 -1.46 -4.15 -20.85
N SER A 284 -1.34 -5.08 -19.89
CA SER A 284 -1.58 -4.73 -18.48
C SER A 284 -0.49 -3.84 -17.88
N VAL A 285 0.76 -3.89 -18.37
CA VAL A 285 1.80 -2.93 -17.96
C VAL A 285 1.42 -1.49 -18.34
N PHE A 286 0.89 -1.25 -19.54
CA PHE A 286 0.37 0.07 -19.91
C PHE A 286 -0.85 0.48 -19.07
N GLN A 287 -1.79 -0.44 -18.81
CA GLN A 287 -2.93 -0.17 -17.93
C GLN A 287 -2.50 0.20 -16.51
N ASN A 288 -1.47 -0.46 -15.97
CA ASN A 288 -0.90 -0.17 -14.65
C ASN A 288 -0.31 1.24 -14.63
N ILE A 289 0.51 1.60 -15.62
CA ILE A 289 1.10 2.95 -15.74
C ILE A 289 0.00 4.02 -15.75
N ASN A 290 -1.11 3.78 -16.47
CA ASN A 290 -2.24 4.70 -16.49
C ASN A 290 -2.98 4.80 -15.14
N VAL A 291 -2.93 3.78 -14.27
CA VAL A 291 -3.42 3.88 -12.87
C VAL A 291 -2.49 4.75 -12.02
N PHE A 292 -1.17 4.56 -12.11
CA PHE A 292 -0.20 5.42 -11.43
C PHE A 292 -0.31 6.87 -11.92
N TRP A 293 -0.45 7.09 -13.23
CA TRP A 293 -0.70 8.42 -13.78
C TRP A 293 -2.00 9.00 -13.22
N ALA A 294 -3.12 8.27 -13.30
CA ALA A 294 -4.41 8.77 -12.81
C ALA A 294 -4.42 9.09 -11.31
N SER A 295 -3.76 8.28 -10.47
CA SER A 295 -3.67 8.54 -9.03
C SER A 295 -2.83 9.76 -8.66
N HIS A 296 -1.89 10.14 -9.53
CA HIS A 296 -1.04 11.30 -9.29
C HIS A 296 -1.54 12.57 -10.03
N TRP A 297 -2.08 12.45 -11.25
CA TRP A 297 -2.47 13.57 -12.13
C TRP A 297 -3.94 13.96 -11.98
N GLY A 298 -4.82 13.02 -11.59
CA GLY A 298 -6.24 13.27 -11.42
C GLY A 298 -6.49 14.30 -10.32
N SER A 299 -7.12 15.41 -10.69
CA SER A 299 -7.53 16.49 -9.77
C SER A 299 -8.36 15.96 -8.59
N ALA A 300 -9.26 15.02 -8.88
CA ALA A 300 -10.09 14.40 -7.87
C ALA A 300 -9.34 13.44 -6.90
N GLY A 301 -8.11 13.05 -7.22
CA GLY A 301 -7.47 11.83 -6.72
C GLY A 301 -7.96 10.57 -7.44
N PHE A 302 -7.47 9.41 -7.01
CA PHE A 302 -7.91 8.12 -7.52
C PHE A 302 -9.30 7.74 -6.96
N GLY A 303 -10.21 7.29 -7.84
CA GLY A 303 -11.60 7.00 -7.50
C GLY A 303 -11.79 5.84 -6.51
N GLY A 304 -12.41 6.13 -5.37
CA GLY A 304 -12.79 5.12 -4.37
C GLY A 304 -14.20 4.55 -4.57
N THR A 305 -14.50 3.44 -3.88
CA THR A 305 -15.88 2.96 -3.72
C THR A 305 -16.60 3.83 -2.69
N THR A 306 -17.69 4.48 -3.11
CA THR A 306 -18.38 5.47 -2.27
C THR A 306 -18.90 4.90 -0.94
N MET A 307 -18.82 5.69 0.13
CA MET A 307 -19.14 5.23 1.49
C MET A 307 -20.59 4.73 1.62
N GLY A 308 -21.54 5.39 0.95
CA GLY A 308 -22.96 5.00 0.89
C GLY A 308 -23.35 4.13 -0.31
N GLY A 309 -22.38 3.63 -1.11
CA GLY A 309 -22.64 2.87 -2.35
C GLY A 309 -23.24 3.67 -3.51
N SER A 310 -23.65 4.92 -3.28
CA SER A 310 -24.04 5.88 -4.30
C SER A 310 -23.73 7.31 -3.86
N SER A 311 -23.53 8.21 -4.82
CA SER A 311 -23.34 9.65 -4.57
C SER A 311 -24.48 10.27 -3.75
N GLY A 312 -25.73 9.81 -3.94
CA GLY A 312 -26.89 10.31 -3.18
C GLY A 312 -26.82 9.94 -1.69
N ASN A 313 -26.36 8.74 -1.37
CA ASN A 313 -26.23 8.28 0.01
C ASN A 313 -25.03 8.95 0.70
N SER A 314 -23.90 9.13 0.02
CA SER A 314 -22.77 9.90 0.56
C SER A 314 -23.18 11.35 0.86
N ALA A 315 -23.98 11.98 -0.01
CA ALA A 315 -24.56 13.30 0.23
C ALA A 315 -25.46 13.34 1.47
N ALA A 316 -26.33 12.35 1.64
CA ALA A 316 -27.24 12.25 2.78
C ALA A 316 -26.52 12.00 4.12
N ALA A 317 -25.32 11.40 4.08
CA ALA A 317 -24.42 11.28 5.21
C ALA A 317 -23.63 12.58 5.52
N GLY A 318 -23.65 13.58 4.62
CA GLY A 318 -22.93 14.85 4.80
C GLY A 318 -21.54 14.92 4.16
N TYR A 319 -21.14 13.93 3.37
CA TYR A 319 -19.96 14.03 2.52
C TYR A 319 -20.31 14.92 1.31
N THR A 320 -19.68 16.09 1.20
CA THR A 320 -20.10 17.13 0.26
C THR A 320 -18.98 17.72 -0.61
N THR A 321 -17.74 17.23 -0.55
CA THR A 321 -16.69 17.78 -1.42
C THR A 321 -16.94 17.37 -2.87
N ARG A 322 -17.10 18.36 -3.75
CA ARG A 322 -17.41 18.20 -5.19
C ARG A 322 -16.39 18.97 -6.03
N PHE A 323 -16.03 18.40 -7.17
CA PHE A 323 -15.01 18.91 -8.10
C PHE A 323 -15.56 19.60 -9.35
N GLY A 324 -14.72 20.42 -9.98
CA GLY A 324 -14.94 20.98 -11.32
C GLY A 324 -16.00 22.08 -11.38
N THR A 325 -16.31 22.59 -12.58
CA THR A 325 -17.33 23.63 -12.76
C THR A 325 -18.76 23.08 -12.79
N SER A 326 -18.96 21.81 -13.18
CA SER A 326 -20.25 21.13 -13.23
C SER A 326 -20.14 19.66 -12.79
N GLY A 327 -21.16 19.16 -12.07
CA GLY A 327 -21.22 17.78 -11.59
C GLY A 327 -21.58 17.63 -10.10
N ASN A 328 -22.20 16.49 -9.77
CA ASN A 328 -22.57 16.09 -8.39
C ASN A 328 -21.67 14.94 -7.88
N ASN A 329 -20.48 14.77 -8.46
CA ASN A 329 -19.56 13.70 -8.09
C ASN A 329 -18.86 14.07 -6.78
N TYR A 330 -19.25 13.39 -5.71
CA TYR A 330 -18.54 13.46 -4.43
C TYR A 330 -17.22 12.70 -4.51
N SER A 331 -16.22 13.23 -3.83
CA SER A 331 -14.81 12.85 -3.97
C SER A 331 -14.10 12.71 -2.63
N ASP A 332 -14.87 12.76 -1.55
CA ASP A 332 -14.39 12.58 -0.19
C ASP A 332 -13.71 11.20 -0.06
N ASP A 333 -14.33 10.21 -0.71
CA ASP A 333 -13.96 8.80 -0.77
C ASP A 333 -12.71 8.50 -1.63
N ASN A 334 -12.22 9.49 -2.39
CA ASN A 334 -11.07 9.32 -3.28
C ASN A 334 -9.75 9.27 -2.51
N VAL A 335 -8.81 8.51 -3.06
CA VAL A 335 -7.43 8.41 -2.55
C VAL A 335 -6.60 9.53 -3.16
N ILE A 336 -6.02 10.37 -2.31
CA ILE A 336 -5.15 11.49 -2.70
C ILE A 336 -3.77 11.39 -2.06
N VAL A 337 -2.76 11.82 -2.82
CA VAL A 337 -1.38 12.02 -2.36
C VAL A 337 -1.27 13.34 -1.59
N ASP A 338 -0.47 13.38 -0.53
CA ASP A 338 -0.22 14.58 0.26
C ASP A 338 0.82 15.51 -0.39
N TYR A 339 0.46 16.08 -1.54
CA TYR A 339 1.34 17.00 -2.28
C TYR A 339 1.74 18.24 -1.47
N TRP A 340 0.93 18.67 -0.51
CA TRP A 340 1.18 19.89 0.25
C TRP A 340 2.42 19.78 1.13
N ALA A 341 2.58 18.67 1.85
CA ALA A 341 3.78 18.40 2.63
C ALA A 341 5.04 18.39 1.76
N TRP A 342 4.96 17.79 0.57
CA TRP A 342 6.08 17.69 -0.37
C TRP A 342 6.45 19.02 -1.05
N ILE A 343 5.48 19.84 -1.44
CA ILE A 343 5.75 21.19 -1.99
C ILE A 343 6.48 22.05 -0.95
N ASN A 344 5.96 22.09 0.29
CA ASN A 344 6.58 22.90 1.32
C ASN A 344 7.94 22.35 1.75
N ARG A 345 8.17 21.04 1.68
CA ARG A 345 9.54 20.49 1.84
C ARG A 345 10.46 20.97 0.72
N HIS A 346 10.01 20.91 -0.53
CA HIS A 346 10.75 21.42 -1.69
C HIS A 346 11.09 22.92 -1.58
N ASP A 347 10.21 23.75 -1.00
CA ASP A 347 10.50 25.16 -0.74
C ASP A 347 11.64 25.39 0.25
N ASN A 348 11.69 24.58 1.31
CA ASN A 348 12.65 24.70 2.42
C ASN A 348 14.03 24.07 2.12
N TYR A 349 14.18 23.35 1.00
CA TYR A 349 15.49 22.93 0.50
C TYR A 349 16.37 24.15 0.16
N SER A 350 17.67 24.01 0.37
CA SER A 350 18.67 25.08 0.15
C SER A 350 19.67 24.71 -0.93
N GLU A 351 20.53 25.67 -1.28
CA GLU A 351 21.74 25.43 -2.08
C GLU A 351 22.64 24.38 -1.41
N ILE A 352 23.32 23.56 -2.21
CA ILE A 352 24.31 22.57 -1.78
C ILE A 352 25.67 23.09 -2.22
N ALA A 353 26.53 23.41 -1.27
CA ALA A 353 27.85 23.97 -1.58
C ALA A 353 28.71 23.05 -2.46
N ASP A 354 29.47 23.67 -3.37
CA ASP A 354 30.55 23.08 -4.16
C ASP A 354 30.18 21.88 -5.07
N ASN A 355 28.91 21.73 -5.47
CA ASN A 355 28.47 20.61 -6.31
C ASN A 355 28.30 20.93 -7.81
N GLY A 356 28.46 22.19 -8.24
CA GLY A 356 28.34 22.62 -9.64
C GLY A 356 26.91 22.79 -10.17
N LEU A 357 25.89 22.57 -9.35
CA LEU A 357 24.49 22.76 -9.69
C LEU A 357 24.00 24.16 -9.30
N ASN A 358 22.87 24.60 -9.87
CA ASN A 358 22.17 25.79 -9.41
C ASN A 358 21.11 25.46 -8.35
N LEU A 359 20.62 26.47 -7.61
CA LEU A 359 19.63 26.31 -6.56
C LEU A 359 18.37 25.49 -6.96
N GLU A 360 17.87 25.63 -8.19
CA GLU A 360 16.69 24.86 -8.63
C GLU A 360 17.01 23.38 -8.90
N GLN A 361 18.24 23.10 -9.38
CA GLN A 361 18.77 21.75 -9.49
C GLN A 361 19.05 21.15 -8.11
N ASP A 362 19.54 21.93 -7.14
CA ASP A 362 19.74 21.46 -5.75
C ASP A 362 18.44 21.08 -5.07
N LYS A 363 17.39 21.91 -5.21
CA LYS A 363 16.04 21.61 -4.70
C LYS A 363 15.45 20.37 -5.36
N ALA A 364 15.64 20.23 -6.67
CA ALA A 364 15.22 19.05 -7.42
C ALA A 364 16.00 17.79 -7.00
N LEU A 365 17.30 17.89 -6.74
CA LEU A 365 18.15 16.80 -6.29
C LEU A 365 17.78 16.35 -4.87
N GLN A 366 17.54 17.28 -3.94
CA GLN A 366 17.05 16.98 -2.58
C GLN A 366 15.67 16.32 -2.62
N LEU A 367 14.76 16.76 -3.51
CA LEU A 367 13.48 16.09 -3.72
C LEU A 367 13.67 14.63 -4.17
N ILE A 368 14.55 14.38 -5.13
CA ILE A 368 14.84 13.03 -5.63
C ILE A 368 15.48 12.17 -4.55
N ASP A 369 16.40 12.71 -3.74
CA ASP A 369 17.08 11.97 -2.67
C ASP A 369 16.13 11.62 -1.51
N ASP A 370 15.23 12.52 -1.12
CA ASP A 370 14.18 12.24 -0.14
C ASP A 370 13.19 11.16 -0.62
N LEU A 371 12.84 11.20 -1.91
CA LEU A 371 11.99 10.19 -2.53
C LEU A 371 12.70 8.85 -2.69
N ASP A 372 14.01 8.84 -2.97
CA ASP A 372 14.85 7.65 -3.02
C ASP A 372 14.95 6.98 -1.64
N ALA A 373 15.16 7.76 -0.58
CA ALA A 373 15.15 7.27 0.79
C ALA A 373 13.84 6.56 1.17
N LEU A 374 12.68 7.06 0.70
CA LEU A 374 11.37 6.49 1.01
C LEU A 374 10.93 5.34 0.08
N LEU A 375 11.15 5.47 -1.23
CA LEU A 375 10.65 4.52 -2.24
C LEU A 375 11.62 3.36 -2.50
N PHE A 376 12.93 3.64 -2.41
CA PHE A 376 14.00 2.70 -2.79
C PHE A 376 15.02 2.44 -1.68
N ALA A 377 14.88 3.05 -0.50
CA ALA A 377 15.84 2.99 0.60
C ALA A 377 17.25 3.51 0.23
N GLY A 378 17.34 4.55 -0.60
CA GLY A 378 18.62 5.18 -0.99
C GLY A 378 19.38 4.47 -2.11
N ARG A 379 18.76 3.46 -2.75
CA ARG A 379 19.38 2.65 -3.80
C ARG A 379 19.58 3.40 -5.11
N TYR A 380 18.74 4.39 -5.42
CA TYR A 380 18.78 5.12 -6.69
C TYR A 380 20.01 6.04 -6.77
N LYS A 381 20.33 6.75 -5.69
CA LYS A 381 21.56 7.55 -5.53
C LYS A 381 22.83 6.71 -5.58
N LEU A 382 22.79 5.47 -5.08
CA LEU A 382 23.93 4.55 -5.09
C LEU A 382 24.20 3.95 -6.47
N LEU A 383 23.15 3.63 -7.23
CA LEU A 383 23.27 3.07 -8.59
C LEU A 383 23.56 4.16 -9.64
N TYR A 384 23.06 5.38 -9.41
CA TYR A 384 23.10 6.49 -10.36
C TYR A 384 23.64 7.76 -9.68
N PRO A 385 24.97 7.84 -9.43
CA PRO A 385 25.61 9.07 -8.97
C PRO A 385 25.40 10.20 -9.98
N ILE A 386 25.31 11.45 -9.53
CA ILE A 386 25.31 12.60 -10.45
C ILE A 386 26.75 12.87 -10.88
N ASP A 387 26.99 13.00 -12.18
CA ASP A 387 28.15 13.66 -12.76
C ASP A 387 27.82 15.14 -13.00
N PRO A 388 28.31 16.08 -12.16
CA PRO A 388 28.03 17.51 -12.34
C PRO A 388 28.76 18.12 -13.55
N SER A 389 29.57 17.35 -14.29
CA SER A 389 30.18 17.77 -15.56
C SER A 389 29.35 17.42 -16.80
N ASP A 390 28.29 16.60 -16.68
CA ASP A 390 27.36 16.33 -17.79
C ASP A 390 26.26 17.40 -17.87
N ASP A 391 26.48 18.43 -18.69
CA ASP A 391 25.46 19.43 -19.01
C ASP A 391 24.33 18.88 -19.91
N GLY A 392 24.45 17.65 -20.40
CA GLY A 392 23.57 17.03 -21.37
C GLY A 392 23.87 17.49 -22.80
N THR A 393 24.96 16.99 -23.36
CA THR A 393 25.20 17.14 -24.81
C THR A 393 24.06 16.48 -25.59
N GLN A 394 23.28 17.33 -26.26
CA GLN A 394 22.07 16.93 -26.98
C GLN A 394 22.43 16.15 -28.25
N THR A 395 21.97 14.90 -28.37
CA THR A 395 22.08 14.13 -29.62
C THR A 395 20.71 13.98 -30.29
N THR A 396 20.66 14.27 -31.59
CA THR A 396 19.45 14.07 -32.39
C THR A 396 19.53 12.71 -33.11
N GLN A 397 18.63 11.79 -32.76
CA GLN A 397 18.43 10.53 -33.46
C GLN A 397 17.39 10.71 -34.57
N GLY A 398 17.80 10.49 -35.82
CA GLY A 398 16.96 10.76 -36.99
C GLY A 398 16.61 12.25 -37.10
N ASN A 399 15.43 12.56 -37.63
CA ASN A 399 15.06 13.94 -37.96
C ASN A 399 14.37 14.72 -36.83
N ASN A 400 13.96 14.08 -35.71
CA ASN A 400 13.12 14.73 -34.69
C ASN A 400 13.28 14.21 -33.24
N ILE A 401 14.09 13.17 -32.96
CA ILE A 401 14.22 12.65 -31.59
C ILE A 401 15.48 13.23 -30.95
N THR A 402 15.29 14.27 -30.15
CA THR A 402 16.32 14.80 -29.25
C THR A 402 16.40 13.95 -27.99
N HIS A 403 17.61 13.48 -27.63
CA HIS A 403 17.87 12.80 -26.36
C HIS A 403 19.27 13.10 -25.82
N PHE A 404 19.50 12.76 -24.55
CA PHE A 404 20.75 12.97 -23.81
C PHE A 404 21.33 11.60 -23.44
N PRO A 405 22.19 10.98 -24.25
CA PRO A 405 22.58 9.57 -24.11
C PRO A 405 23.63 9.33 -23.01
N THR A 406 24.28 10.38 -22.51
CA THR A 406 25.24 10.34 -21.41
C THR A 406 24.55 10.29 -20.04
N ARG A 407 23.40 10.99 -19.92
CA ARG A 407 22.65 11.10 -18.67
C ARG A 407 22.12 9.75 -18.21
N ASN A 408 22.45 9.38 -16.99
CA ASN A 408 21.87 8.24 -16.29
C ASN A 408 20.40 8.53 -15.88
N PRO A 409 19.65 7.54 -15.35
CA PRO A 409 18.25 7.74 -14.98
C PRO A 409 18.01 8.87 -13.96
N ARG A 410 18.89 9.04 -12.97
CA ARG A 410 18.74 10.05 -11.91
C ARG A 410 19.04 11.46 -12.41
N GLU A 411 20.03 11.62 -13.28
CA GLU A 411 20.28 12.86 -14.03
C GLU A 411 19.14 13.19 -14.99
N THR A 412 18.67 12.19 -15.75
CA THR A 412 17.52 12.36 -16.65
C THR A 412 16.30 12.86 -15.88
N LEU A 413 16.05 12.32 -14.68
CA LEU A 413 14.97 12.79 -13.82
C LEU A 413 15.21 14.23 -13.31
N LEU A 414 16.40 14.52 -12.81
CA LEU A 414 16.82 15.83 -12.31
C LEU A 414 16.57 16.92 -13.37
N TYR A 415 17.18 16.77 -14.54
CA TYR A 415 17.05 17.75 -15.63
C TYR A 415 15.62 17.79 -16.19
N TYR A 416 14.92 16.66 -16.30
CA TYR A 416 13.52 16.67 -16.76
C TYR A 416 12.63 17.55 -15.87
N ILE A 417 12.77 17.47 -14.54
CA ILE A 417 11.93 18.28 -13.63
C ILE A 417 12.39 19.73 -13.51
N THR A 418 13.67 20.05 -13.71
CA THR A 418 14.12 21.46 -13.76
C THR A 418 13.72 22.14 -15.06
N ASP A 419 13.91 21.47 -16.19
CA ASP A 419 13.81 22.09 -17.52
C ASP A 419 12.34 22.22 -17.96
N THR A 420 11.50 21.22 -17.62
CA THR A 420 10.07 21.21 -17.96
C THR A 420 9.26 22.18 -17.07
N TYR A 421 9.69 22.42 -15.83
CA TYR A 421 8.93 23.16 -14.82
C TYR A 421 9.76 24.30 -14.21
N ASN A 422 10.22 25.20 -15.07
CA ASN A 422 11.09 26.32 -14.70
C ASN A 422 10.42 27.46 -13.88
N ASP A 423 9.09 27.49 -13.76
CA ASP A 423 8.37 28.45 -12.91
C ASP A 423 8.42 28.05 -11.42
N SER A 424 9.58 28.25 -10.79
CA SER A 424 9.77 27.95 -9.37
C SER A 424 9.23 29.02 -8.42
N ALA A 425 8.89 30.21 -8.95
CA ALA A 425 8.33 31.32 -8.18
C ALA A 425 6.86 31.10 -7.77
N ASN A 426 6.17 30.15 -8.40
CA ASN A 426 4.78 29.80 -8.10
C ASN A 426 4.66 28.35 -7.62
N LYS A 427 3.86 28.12 -6.57
CA LYS A 427 3.49 26.82 -6.02
C LYS A 427 3.01 25.81 -7.09
N THR A 428 2.49 26.30 -8.21
CA THR A 428 2.02 25.50 -9.36
C THR A 428 3.16 24.75 -10.08
N GLY A 429 4.30 25.42 -10.32
CA GLY A 429 5.46 24.78 -10.95
C GLY A 429 6.11 23.77 -10.01
N GLN A 430 6.26 24.15 -8.74
CA GLN A 430 6.76 23.27 -7.67
C GLN A 430 5.91 22.01 -7.47
N TRP A 431 4.57 22.16 -7.47
CA TRP A 431 3.64 21.03 -7.47
C TRP A 431 3.89 20.11 -8.65
N SER A 432 4.09 20.67 -9.84
CA SER A 432 4.36 19.90 -11.06
C SER A 432 5.70 19.15 -10.98
N LYS A 433 6.76 19.75 -10.41
CA LYS A 433 8.05 19.08 -10.10
C LYS A 433 7.85 17.88 -9.17
N VAL A 434 7.20 18.10 -8.02
CA VAL A 434 6.89 17.05 -7.03
C VAL A 434 6.10 15.90 -7.66
N ARG A 435 5.06 16.24 -8.44
CA ARG A 435 4.24 15.27 -9.17
C ARG A 435 5.07 14.44 -10.14
N ALA A 436 5.87 15.11 -10.97
CA ALA A 436 6.73 14.51 -11.98
C ALA A 436 7.73 13.53 -11.36
N ALA A 437 8.43 13.95 -10.32
CA ALA A 437 9.35 13.09 -9.58
C ALA A 437 8.63 11.83 -9.06
N LEU A 438 7.50 12.00 -8.38
CA LEU A 438 6.71 10.89 -7.82
C LEU A 438 6.25 9.87 -8.87
N TYR A 439 5.70 10.33 -9.98
CA TYR A 439 5.23 9.43 -11.05
C TYR A 439 6.39 8.73 -11.75
N MET A 440 7.45 9.44 -12.12
CA MET A 440 8.60 8.85 -12.83
C MET A 440 9.33 7.83 -11.95
N MET A 441 9.50 8.12 -10.65
CA MET A 441 10.10 7.20 -9.70
C MET A 441 9.19 5.99 -9.44
N THR A 442 7.88 6.16 -9.22
CA THR A 442 6.97 5.02 -9.02
C THR A 442 6.69 4.19 -10.28
N ALA A 443 6.99 4.71 -11.47
CA ALA A 443 6.96 3.96 -12.72
C ALA A 443 8.29 3.24 -13.05
N SER A 444 9.38 3.50 -12.31
CA SER A 444 10.71 3.01 -12.66
C SER A 444 10.92 1.50 -12.36
N PRO A 445 11.90 0.83 -13.00
CA PRO A 445 12.29 -0.53 -12.65
C PRO A 445 12.73 -0.69 -11.19
N GLU A 446 13.40 0.32 -10.61
CA GLU A 446 13.86 0.33 -9.21
C GLU A 446 12.68 0.33 -8.23
N PHE A 447 11.54 0.91 -8.63
CA PHE A 447 10.28 0.75 -7.91
C PHE A 447 9.63 -0.59 -8.20
N LEU A 448 9.46 -0.94 -9.47
CA LEU A 448 8.56 -2.01 -9.90
C LEU A 448 9.19 -3.41 -9.78
N ILE A 449 10.50 -3.52 -9.53
CA ILE A 449 11.17 -4.77 -9.19
C ILE A 449 11.40 -4.81 -7.68
N GLN A 450 10.98 -5.89 -7.06
CA GLN A 450 11.35 -6.24 -5.70
C GLN A 450 12.66 -7.02 -5.74
N LYS A 451 13.66 -6.52 -5.01
CA LYS A 451 14.94 -7.19 -4.73
C LYS A 451 15.11 -7.35 -3.21
#